data_AF-A0A7C3H687-F1
#
_entry.id   AF-A0A7C3H687-F1
#
_cell.length_a   1.000
_cell.length_b   1.000
_cell.length_c   1.000
_cell.angle_alpha   90.00
_cell.angle_beta   90.00
_cell.angle_gamma   90.00
#
_symmetry.space_group_name_H-M   'P 1'
#
loop_
_entity.id
_entity.type
_entity.pdbx_description
1 polymer ?
#
loop_
_entity_poly.entity_id
_entity_poly.type
_entity_poly.pdbx_seq_one_letter_code
_entity_poly.pdbx_strand_id
1 'polypeptide(L)' 'DELAGKQEVVIKSLGPAFREAKGFAGGAILGDGRVGLILDLAAIAGEAGAALRN' A
#
# COMPACT_ATOMS: atom_id res chain seq x y z
N ASP A 1 7.17 11.71 -13.24
CA ASP A 1 6.86 10.34 -12.80
C ASP A 1 8.19 9.62 -12.71
N GLU A 2 8.54 9.15 -11.51
CA GLU A 2 9.85 8.59 -11.22
C GLU A 2 9.66 7.16 -10.73
N LEU A 3 10.19 6.19 -11.49
CA LEU A 3 10.18 4.79 -11.10
C LEU A 3 11.47 4.50 -10.33
N ALA A 4 11.35 4.28 -9.02
CA ALA A 4 12.48 3.95 -8.14
C ALA A 4 13.12 2.57 -8.43
N GLY A 5 12.57 1.81 -9.39
CA GLY A 5 13.03 0.47 -9.74
C GLY A 5 12.43 -0.63 -8.86
N LYS A 6 13.08 -1.80 -8.83
CA LYS A 6 12.68 -2.93 -7.99
C LYS A 6 13.54 -2.96 -6.73
N GLN A 7 12.90 -3.19 -5.58
CA GLN A 7 13.58 -3.36 -4.30
C GLN A 7 12.95 -4.54 -3.56
N GLU A 8 13.78 -5.32 -2.87
CA GLU A 8 13.32 -6.35 -1.96
C GLU A 8 13.10 -5.75 -0.57
N VAL A 9 11.92 -5.99 0.00
CA VAL A 9 11.53 -5.48 1.32
C VAL A 9 10.76 -6.54 2.09
N VAL A 10 10.84 -6.47 3.42
CA VAL A 10 10.01 -7.31 4.29
C VAL A 10 8.72 -6.56 4.61
N ILE A 11 7.59 -7.16 4.23
CA ILE A 11 6.27 -6.60 4.52
C ILE A 11 5.96 -6.81 6.01
N LYS A 12 5.45 -5.76 6.65
CA LYS A 12 4.99 -5.76 8.03
C LYS A 12 3.55 -5.25 8.10
N SER A 13 2.81 -5.72 9.10
CA SER A 13 1.51 -5.14 9.45
C SER A 13 1.70 -3.68 9.89
N LEU A 14 0.79 -2.79 9.49
CA LEU A 14 0.75 -1.39 9.93
C LEU A 14 0.28 -1.25 11.39
N GLY A 15 -0.22 -2.34 11.99
CA GLY A 15 -0.71 -2.36 13.36
C GLY A 15 -2.16 -1.89 13.50
N PRO A 16 -2.71 -1.93 14.72
CA PRO A 16 -4.14 -1.77 14.97
C PRO A 16 -4.72 -0.42 14.55
N ALA A 17 -3.91 0.64 14.62
CA ALA A 17 -4.34 2.01 14.27
C ALA A 17 -4.73 2.16 12.78
N PHE A 18 -4.23 1.28 11.92
CA PHE A 18 -4.47 1.32 10.47
C PHE A 18 -5.44 0.22 10.02
N ARG A 19 -6.17 -0.42 10.95
CA ARG A 19 -7.12 -1.50 10.62
C ARG A 19 -8.21 -1.06 9.63
N GLU A 20 -8.63 0.21 9.68
CA GLU A 20 -9.64 0.76 8.77
C GLU A 20 -9.05 1.40 7.51
N ALA A 21 -7.72 1.46 7.40
CA ALA A 21 -7.05 2.02 6.23
C ALA A 21 -7.14 1.02 5.06
N LYS A 22 -8.15 1.21 4.21
CA LYS A 22 -8.34 0.41 3.00
C LYS A 22 -7.30 0.75 1.93
N GLY A 23 -7.08 -0.19 1.02
CA GLY A 23 -6.16 -0.02 -0.11
C GLY A 23 -4.69 -0.23 0.23
N PHE A 24 -4.37 -0.63 1.46
CA PHE A 24 -3.01 -0.97 1.89
C PHE A 24 -2.93 -2.42 2.34
N ALA A 25 -1.90 -3.15 1.87
CA ALA A 25 -1.60 -4.50 2.32
C ALA A 25 -0.62 -4.53 3.51
N GLY A 26 0.09 -3.43 3.75
CA GLY A 26 1.07 -3.32 4.83
C GLY A 26 2.04 -2.15 4.66
N GLY A 27 3.11 -2.17 5.45
CA GLY A 27 4.22 -1.22 5.35
C GLY A 27 5.58 -1.91 5.41
N ALA A 28 6.62 -1.20 5.01
CA ALA A 28 8.01 -1.63 5.15
C ALA A 28 8.90 -0.44 5.53
N ILE A 29 10.01 -0.71 6.22
CA ILE A 29 11.10 0.24 6.39
C ILE A 29 12.07 0.05 5.23
N LEU A 30 12.36 1.11 4.49
CA LEU A 30 13.26 1.12 3.35
C LEU A 30 14.73 1.20 3.82
N GLY A 31 15.68 0.94 2.91
CA GLY A 31 17.11 0.96 3.24
C GLY A 31 17.64 2.31 3.72
N ASP A 32 16.91 3.40 3.45
CA ASP A 32 17.20 4.76 3.91
C ASP A 32 16.44 5.16 5.20
N GLY A 33 15.72 4.22 5.81
CA GLY A 33 14.95 4.43 7.03
C GLY A 33 13.57 5.06 6.83
N ARG A 34 13.18 5.40 5.60
CA ARG A 34 11.81 5.87 5.32
C ARG A 34 10.81 4.72 5.38
N VAL A 35 9.54 5.08 5.59
CA VAL A 35 8.43 4.13 5.52
C VAL A 35 7.90 4.07 4.09
N GLY A 36 7.81 2.87 3.53
CA GLY A 36 7.08 2.57 2.31
C GLY A 36 5.76 1.89 2.62
N LEU A 37 4.67 2.30 1.96
CA LEU A 37 3.38 1.63 2.03
C LEU A 37 3.22 0.65 0.87
N ILE A 38 2.72 -0.55 1.16
CA ILE A 38 2.40 -1.55 0.16
C ILE A 38 0.92 -1.39 -0.17
N LEU A 39 0.61 -1.14 -1.44
CA LEU A 39 -0.75 -0.96 -1.92
C LEU A 39 -1.41 -2.31 -2.21
N ASP A 40 -2.67 -2.46 -1.79
CA ASP A 40 -3.54 -3.53 -2.26
C ASP A 40 -4.29 -3.06 -3.50
N LEU A 41 -3.75 -3.41 -4.67
CA LEU A 41 -4.32 -2.99 -5.95
C LEU A 41 -5.71 -3.59 -6.21
N ALA A 42 -6.02 -4.76 -5.68
CA ALA A 42 -7.33 -5.38 -5.86
C ALA A 42 -8.40 -4.60 -5.07
N ALA A 43 -8.10 -4.24 -3.82
CA ALA A 43 -8.95 -3.38 -3.02
C ALA A 43 -9.14 -1.99 -3.68
N ILE A 44 -8.05 -1.37 -4.14
CA ILE A 44 -8.10 -0.06 -4.81
C ILE A 44 -8.91 -0.11 -6.10
N ALA A 45 -8.66 -1.10 -6.96
CA ALA A 45 -9.39 -1.25 -8.22
C ALA A 45 -10.88 -1.55 -7.99
N GLY A 46 -11.22 -2.32 -6.96
CA GLY A 46 -12.59 -2.57 -6.55
C GLY A 46 -13.33 -1.29 -6.14
N GLU A 47 -12.71 -0.43 -5.33
CA GLU A 47 -13.30 0.86 -4.94
C GLU A 47 -13.42 1.82 -6.12
N ALA A 48 -12.39 1.92 -6.96
CA ALA A 48 -12.44 2.75 -8.17
C ALA A 48 -13.53 2.28 -9.15
N GLY A 49 -13.65 0.96 -9.35
CA GLY A 49 -14.70 0.37 -10.17
C GLY A 49 -16.09 0.60 -9.61
N ALA A 50 -16.26 0.60 -8.29
CA ALA A 50 -17.53 0.95 -7.65
C ALA A 50 -17.86 2.44 -7.82
N ALA A 51 -16.86 3.34 -7.70
CA ALA A 51 -17.04 4.77 -7.87
C ALA A 51 -17.45 5.16 -9.30
N LEU A 52 -16.95 4.45 -10.32
CA LEU A 52 -17.29 4.68 -11.73
C LEU A 52 -18.65 4.13 -12.16
N ARG A 53 -19.35 3.38 -11.28
CA ARG A 53 -20.66 2.78 -11.56
C ARG A 53 -21.84 3.61 -11.05
N ASN A 54 -21.56 4.75 -10.41
CA ASN A 54 -22.56 5.74 -9.96
C ASN A 54 -22.59 6.94 -10.91
#